data_AF-A0A9X2NV94-F1
#
_entry.id   AF-A0A9X2NV94-F1
#
_cell.length_a   1.000
_cell.length_b   1.000
_cell.length_c   1.000
_cell.angle_alpha   90.00
_cell.angle_beta   90.00
_cell.angle_gamma   90.00
#
_symmetry.space_group_name_H-M   'P 1'
#
loop_
_entity.id
_entity.type
_entity.pdbx_description
1 polymer ?
#
loop_
_entity_poly.entity_id
_entity_poly.type
_entity_poly.pdbx_seq_one_letter_code
_entity_poly.pdbx_strand_id
1 'polypeptide(L)'
;MKLKKIFLTAGLTATATLSTMAQKAPEPCGLTPSARQIEWYNREMIAFFHFGINTFEDFVNERDGKAPTAIFNPTALDGGQWMQTLKAAGIPAAILTAKHVRLRIERKYGNSYR
;
A
#
# COMPACT_ATOMS: atom_id res chain seq x y z
N MET A 1 -30.55 -19.82 -72.83
CA MET A 1 -29.66 -18.65 -72.99
C MET A 1 -29.60 -17.96 -71.62
N LYS A 2 -28.53 -17.87 -70.82
CA LYS A 2 -27.09 -18.12 -70.96
C LYS A 2 -26.56 -18.69 -69.64
N LEU A 3 -25.60 -19.58 -69.79
CA LEU A 3 -24.79 -20.25 -68.77
C LEU A 3 -23.67 -19.33 -68.26
N LYS A 4 -23.11 -19.69 -67.09
CA LYS A 4 -21.77 -19.36 -66.54
C LYS A 4 -21.65 -18.10 -65.67
N LYS A 5 -21.37 -18.33 -64.37
CA LYS A 5 -20.16 -17.85 -63.66
C LYS A 5 -20.05 -18.54 -62.30
N ILE A 6 -19.42 -19.72 -62.31
CA ILE A 6 -18.70 -20.31 -61.17
C ILE A 6 -17.33 -19.61 -61.14
N PHE A 7 -16.85 -19.17 -59.97
CA PHE A 7 -15.45 -19.16 -59.49
C PHE A 7 -15.47 -18.43 -58.12
N LEU A 8 -15.48 -19.15 -56.99
CA LEU A 8 -14.29 -19.64 -56.27
C LEU A 8 -13.53 -18.51 -55.57
N THR A 9 -13.79 -18.32 -54.27
CA THR A 9 -12.76 -18.26 -53.20
C THR A 9 -13.46 -18.05 -51.85
N ALA A 10 -13.83 -19.16 -51.21
CA ALA A 10 -13.97 -19.21 -49.76
C ALA A 10 -12.56 -19.15 -49.16
N GLY A 11 -12.10 -17.93 -48.85
CA GLY A 11 -10.87 -17.70 -48.10
C GLY A 11 -11.13 -18.01 -46.62
N LEU A 12 -11.10 -19.29 -46.26
CA LEU A 12 -11.04 -19.74 -44.88
C LEU A 12 -9.67 -19.32 -44.33
N THR A 13 -9.58 -18.13 -43.74
CA THR A 13 -8.43 -17.74 -42.93
C THR A 13 -8.44 -18.59 -41.67
N ALA A 14 -7.85 -19.78 -41.76
CA ALA A 14 -7.46 -20.57 -40.61
C ALA A 14 -6.38 -19.80 -39.84
N THR A 15 -6.80 -18.93 -38.92
CA THR A 15 -5.92 -18.43 -37.88
C THR A 15 -5.53 -19.64 -37.03
N ALA A 16 -4.38 -20.23 -37.34
CA ALA A 16 -3.77 -21.24 -36.48
C ALA A 16 -3.54 -20.59 -35.11
N THR A 17 -4.36 -20.95 -34.14
CA THR A 17 -4.11 -20.69 -32.74
C THR A 17 -2.84 -21.46 -32.39
N LEU A 18 -1.68 -20.79 -32.44
CA LEU A 18 -0.46 -21.29 -31.84
C LEU A 18 -0.76 -21.48 -30.35
N SER A 19 -0.95 -22.74 -29.95
CA SER A 19 -1.03 -23.11 -28.54
C SER A 19 0.30 -22.72 -27.91
N THR A 20 0.32 -21.57 -27.21
CA THR A 20 1.43 -21.19 -26.35
C THR A 20 1.62 -22.31 -25.34
N MET A 21 2.71 -23.06 -25.45
CA MET A 21 3.14 -24.02 -24.44
C MET A 21 3.60 -23.22 -23.22
N ALA A 22 2.65 -22.80 -22.39
CA ALA A 22 2.96 -22.20 -21.11
C ALA A 22 3.44 -23.33 -20.18
N GLN A 23 4.69 -23.26 -19.74
CA GLN A 23 5.23 -24.19 -18.75
C GLN A 23 4.42 -24.10 -17.46
N LYS A 24 4.03 -25.25 -16.90
CA LYS A 24 3.34 -25.31 -15.61
C LYS A 24 4.21 -24.62 -14.55
N ALA A 25 3.62 -23.72 -13.77
CA ALA A 25 4.32 -23.07 -12.66
C ALA A 25 4.93 -24.14 -11.74
N PRO A 26 6.17 -23.93 -11.24
CA PRO A 26 6.80 -24.87 -10.33
C PRO A 26 5.95 -25.02 -9.07
N GLU A 27 5.98 -26.22 -8.47
CA GLU A 27 5.33 -26.43 -7.19
C GLU A 27 5.96 -25.54 -6.12
N PRO A 28 5.17 -24.98 -5.19
CA PRO A 28 5.70 -24.15 -4.12
C PRO A 28 6.74 -24.92 -3.29
N CYS A 29 7.86 -24.25 -2.97
CA CYS A 29 8.94 -24.84 -2.19
C CYS A 29 9.18 -24.01 -0.92
N GLY A 30 9.29 -24.68 0.23
CA GLY A 30 9.49 -24.03 1.52
C GLY A 30 8.27 -23.27 2.05
N LEU A 31 8.50 -22.18 2.80
CA LEU A 31 7.45 -21.36 3.37
C LEU A 31 6.89 -20.41 2.30
N THR A 32 5.59 -20.50 2.05
CA THR A 32 4.89 -19.65 1.08
C THR A 32 4.01 -18.63 1.80
N PRO A 33 3.84 -17.42 1.22
CA PRO A 33 3.01 -16.39 1.83
C PRO A 33 1.54 -16.80 1.84
N SER A 34 0.85 -16.47 2.93
CA SER A 34 -0.61 -16.51 2.99
C SER A 34 -1.24 -15.51 2.00
N ALA A 35 -2.50 -15.72 1.64
CA ALA A 35 -3.24 -14.82 0.77
C ALA A 35 -3.22 -13.36 1.27
N ARG A 36 -3.24 -13.14 2.60
CA ARG A 36 -3.14 -11.81 3.20
C ARG A 36 -1.77 -11.16 2.99
N GLN A 37 -0.69 -11.94 3.05
CA GLN A 37 0.66 -11.43 2.80
C GLN A 37 0.84 -11.04 1.33
N ILE A 38 0.24 -11.80 0.41
CA ILE A 38 0.22 -11.46 -1.02
C ILE A 38 -0.58 -10.18 -1.24
N GLU A 39 -1.77 -10.05 -0.64
CA GLU A 39 -2.58 -8.82 -0.71
C GLU A 39 -1.81 -7.61 -0.20
N TRP A 40 -1.12 -7.73 0.94
CA TRP A 40 -0.29 -6.67 1.49
C TRP A 40 0.89 -6.32 0.57
N TYR A 41 1.57 -7.33 0.03
CA TYR A 41 2.71 -7.16 -0.86
C TYR A 41 2.31 -6.43 -2.15
N ASN A 42 1.14 -6.76 -2.71
CA ASN A 42 0.61 -6.15 -3.92
C ASN A 42 0.19 -4.68 -3.75
N ARG A 43 0.24 -4.13 -2.53
CA ARG A 43 0.05 -2.69 -2.31
C ARG A 43 1.26 -1.88 -2.74
N GLU A 44 2.45 -2.49 -2.81
CA GLU A 44 3.74 -1.93 -3.25
C GLU A 44 4.25 -0.72 -2.45
N MET A 45 3.45 0.35 -2.35
CA MET A 45 3.73 1.59 -1.64
C MET A 45 2.63 1.90 -0.62
N ILE A 46 3.03 2.28 0.60
CA ILE A 46 2.11 2.57 1.70
C ILE A 46 2.55 3.87 2.38
N ALA A 47 1.63 4.82 2.56
CA ALA A 47 1.90 6.05 3.28
C ALA A 47 1.89 5.83 4.79
N PHE A 48 2.72 6.59 5.52
CA PHE A 48 2.76 6.55 6.98
C PHE A 48 2.58 7.96 7.54
N PHE A 49 1.46 8.21 8.20
CA PHE A 49 1.14 9.50 8.80
C PHE A 49 1.60 9.55 10.25
N HIS A 50 2.62 10.37 10.51
CA HIS A 50 3.02 10.78 11.85
C HIS A 50 2.28 12.07 12.20
N PHE A 51 1.12 11.93 12.83
CA PHE A 51 0.29 13.07 13.22
C PHE A 51 -0.28 12.84 14.62
N GLY A 52 -0.20 13.86 15.47
CA GLY A 52 -0.71 13.82 16.84
C GLY A 52 -0.27 15.03 17.65
N ILE A 53 -0.33 14.92 18.97
CA ILE A 53 0.04 16.02 19.88
C ILE A 53 1.47 16.53 19.66
N ASN A 54 2.39 15.63 19.28
CA ASN A 54 3.79 15.96 18.99
C ASN A 54 3.93 16.90 17.78
N THR A 55 2.95 16.95 16.87
CA THR A 55 2.96 17.87 15.73
C THR A 55 2.83 19.34 16.15
N PHE A 56 2.27 19.59 17.34
CA PHE A 56 2.01 20.94 17.87
C PHE A 56 3.04 21.38 18.91
N GLU A 57 4.10 20.60 19.11
CA GLU A 57 5.20 20.91 20.02
C GLU A 57 6.48 21.08 19.23
N ASP A 58 7.38 21.96 19.70
CA ASP A 58 8.58 22.38 18.99
C ASP A 58 9.59 21.23 18.78
N PHE A 59 9.35 20.42 17.73
CA PHE A 59 10.31 19.52 17.08
C PHE A 59 10.86 18.38 17.95
N VAL A 60 10.05 17.85 18.88
CA VAL A 60 10.44 16.68 19.70
C VAL A 60 9.75 15.41 19.19
N ASN A 61 10.51 14.51 18.58
CA ASN A 61 10.02 13.22 18.06
C ASN A 61 9.62 12.22 19.16
N GLU A 62 10.19 12.35 20.36
CA GLU A 62 9.96 11.44 21.50
C GLU A 62 9.72 12.24 22.77
N ARG A 63 8.56 12.05 23.43
CA ARG A 63 8.22 12.87 24.60
C ARG A 63 7.83 12.08 25.82
N ASP A 64 7.93 12.73 26.98
CA ASP A 64 7.65 12.17 28.29
C ASP A 64 6.14 11.97 28.59
N GLY A 65 5.28 12.42 27.67
CA GLY A 65 3.83 12.33 27.78
C GLY A 65 3.17 13.37 28.67
N LYS A 66 3.87 14.45 29.04
CA LYS A 66 3.33 15.53 29.87
C LYS A 66 2.72 16.69 29.07
N ALA A 67 2.67 16.56 27.74
CA ALA A 67 2.01 17.53 26.86
C ALA A 67 0.59 17.82 27.35
N PRO A 68 0.22 19.08 27.60
CA PRO A 68 -1.15 19.41 27.87
C PRO A 68 -1.99 19.10 26.63
N THR A 69 -3.05 18.30 26.78
CA THR A 69 -3.89 17.86 25.66
C THR A 69 -4.52 19.02 24.88
N ALA A 70 -4.69 20.17 25.54
CA ALA A 70 -5.26 21.39 24.96
C ALA A 70 -4.45 21.95 23.76
N ILE A 71 -3.18 21.60 23.61
CA ILE A 71 -2.36 22.06 22.48
C ILE A 71 -2.70 21.32 21.18
N PHE A 72 -3.34 20.15 21.26
CA PHE A 72 -3.79 19.42 20.09
C PHE A 72 -5.07 20.07 19.57
N ASN A 73 -4.89 21.07 18.70
CA ASN A 73 -5.99 21.83 18.10
C ASN A 73 -5.76 22.06 16.61
N PRO A 74 -5.93 21.04 15.76
CA PRO A 74 -5.88 21.23 14.32
C PRO A 74 -7.06 22.09 13.82
N THR A 75 -6.77 23.28 13.29
CA THR A 75 -7.80 24.23 12.85
C THR A 75 -8.37 23.96 11.45
N ALA A 76 -7.64 23.23 10.61
CA ALA A 76 -8.00 22.96 9.22
C ALA A 76 -7.67 21.52 8.80
N LEU A 77 -7.77 20.55 9.72
CA LEU A 77 -7.51 19.16 9.40
C LEU A 77 -8.63 18.59 8.52
N ASP A 78 -8.24 18.09 7.36
CA ASP A 78 -9.11 17.38 6.42
C ASP A 78 -8.44 16.07 6.02
N GLY A 79 -8.91 14.96 6.60
CA GLY A 79 -8.43 13.62 6.24
C GLY A 79 -8.80 13.22 4.81
N GLY A 80 -9.86 13.81 4.24
CA GLY A 80 -10.23 13.62 2.84
C GLY A 80 -9.17 14.17 1.90
N GLN A 81 -8.62 15.36 2.20
CA GLN A 81 -7.51 15.94 1.45
C GLN A 81 -6.27 15.03 1.44
N TRP A 82 -5.96 14.38 2.57
CA TRP A 82 -4.85 13.41 2.64
C TRP A 82 -5.10 12.23 1.70
N MET A 83 -6.30 11.64 1.76
CA MET A 83 -6.66 10.50 0.91
C MET A 83 -6.69 10.86 -0.57
N GLN A 84 -7.18 12.04 -0.92
CA GLN A 84 -7.17 12.54 -2.31
C GLN A 84 -5.74 12.70 -2.83
N THR A 85 -4.83 13.21 -2.00
CA THR A 85 -3.41 13.36 -2.35
C THR A 85 -2.74 12.01 -2.56
N LEU A 86 -2.98 11.04 -1.66
CA LEU A 86 -2.45 9.67 -1.83
C LEU A 86 -2.99 9.00 -3.10
N LYS A 87 -4.29 9.16 -3.36
CA LYS A 87 -4.93 8.63 -4.57
C LYS A 87 -4.32 9.24 -5.83
N ALA A 88 -4.09 10.56 -5.86
CA ALA A 88 -3.43 11.23 -6.97
C ALA A 88 -1.98 10.78 -7.17
N ALA A 89 -1.29 10.42 -6.08
CA ALA A 89 0.06 9.86 -6.11
C ALA A 89 0.13 8.35 -6.40
N GLY A 90 -1.02 7.68 -6.59
CA GLY A 90 -1.07 6.24 -6.84
C GLY A 90 -0.73 5.38 -5.61
N ILE A 91 -0.86 5.92 -4.39
CA ILE A 91 -0.58 5.20 -3.14
C ILE A 91 -1.87 4.50 -2.65
N PRO A 92 -1.94 3.16 -2.64
CA PRO A 92 -3.18 2.44 -2.36
C PRO A 92 -3.53 2.30 -0.87
N ALA A 93 -2.59 2.54 0.05
CA ALA A 93 -2.83 2.37 1.48
C ALA A 93 -2.09 3.38 2.35
N ALA A 94 -2.62 3.60 3.56
CA ALA A 94 -2.02 4.46 4.57
C ALA A 94 -2.07 3.82 5.96
N ILE A 95 -1.09 4.14 6.79
CA ILE A 95 -1.00 3.80 8.21
C ILE A 95 -0.98 5.10 9.00
N LEU A 96 -1.87 5.23 9.99
CA LEU A 96 -1.95 6.39 10.87
C LEU A 96 -1.45 6.03 12.27
N THR A 97 -0.60 6.87 12.85
CA THR A 97 -0.21 6.76 14.26
C THR A 97 -1.37 7.17 15.17
N ALA A 98 -2.28 6.24 15.47
CA ALA A 98 -3.35 6.48 16.44
C ALA A 98 -2.81 6.81 17.85
N LYS A 99 -1.61 6.31 18.17
CA LYS A 99 -0.86 6.64 19.38
C LYS A 99 0.63 6.54 19.09
N HIS A 100 1.38 7.60 19.42
CA HIS A 100 2.85 7.60 19.35
C HIS A 100 3.49 7.25 20.71
N VAL A 101 4.81 7.00 20.72
CA VAL A 101 5.53 6.61 21.95
C VAL A 101 5.39 7.67 23.05
N ARG A 102 5.16 7.18 24.26
CA ARG A 102 5.31 7.93 25.52
C ARG A 102 6.57 7.40 26.20
N LEU A 103 7.62 8.21 26.26
CA LEU A 103 8.78 7.88 27.08
C LEU A 103 8.41 8.03 28.56
N ARG A 104 8.33 6.93 29.30
CA ARG A 104 8.33 7.03 30.76
C ARG A 104 9.77 7.35 31.20
N ILE A 105 10.04 8.58 31.62
CA ILE A 105 11.39 9.03 32.02
C ILE A 105 12.00 8.15 33.12
N GLU A 106 11.20 7.42 33.90
CA GLU A 106 11.69 6.47 34.92
C GLU A 106 12.51 5.29 34.38
N ARG A 107 12.58 5.05 33.05
CA ARG A 107 13.40 3.98 32.46
C ARG A 107 14.67 4.42 31.73
N LYS A 108 14.95 5.71 31.54
CA LYS A 108 16.22 6.17 30.90
C LYS A 108 17.36 6.49 31.89
N TYR A 109 17.07 6.59 33.20
CA TYR A 109 18.08 6.87 34.22
C TYR A 109 18.15 5.80 35.34
N GLY A 110 17.51 4.65 35.12
CA GLY A 110 17.54 3.52 36.05
C GLY A 110 18.69 2.55 35.76
N ASN A 111 19.88 2.91 36.29
CA ASN A 111 20.90 1.96 36.75
C ASN A 111 21.48 0.95 35.74
N SER A 112 22.51 1.36 35.00
CA SER A 112 23.51 0.45 34.39
C SER A 112 24.91 0.77 34.94
N TYR A 113 25.05 0.65 36.26
CA TYR A 113 26.31 0.41 36.96
C TYR A 113 26.03 -0.47 38.17
N ARG A 114 25.69 -1.73 37.94
CA ARG A 114 25.96 -2.89 38.81
C ARG A 114 26.01 -4.14 37.96
#